data_AF-A0A941XZT0-F1
#
_entry.id   AF-A0A941XZT0-F1
#
_cell.length_a   1.000
_cell.length_b   1.000
_cell.length_c   1.000
_cell.angle_alpha   90.00
_cell.angle_beta   90.00
_cell.angle_gamma   90.00
#
_symmetry.space_group_name_H-M   'P 1'
#
loop_
_entity.id
_entity.type
_entity.pdbx_description
1 polymer ?
#
loop_
_entity_poly.entity_id
_entity_poly.type
_entity_poly.pdbx_seq_one_letter_code
_entity_poly.pdbx_strand_id
1 'polypeptide(L)'
;MTLQYLQDLIHSIDELRTISGTFTLHGTLCRALGLIRQRETVSLVFLQYNAAYNELLETAQIFELNDGVQACATNRDMLRKEQYAAHFPDAFEGSHTLFIGDASYKINITETGALHMQDWESLVLIAAFLCDGWQPESFLQLSYENLFFSRLELTGSYSTLAEISNNAPLRVAVRPANTVHPVEKTVSLSVGGRYSARRTFRDKKGKAEHWYYIERVSLFDPWKECERMFQDPRITKNHSLEELAKRQADIESLLILECPKGMCYPIVEYESEADIFLQFYLQDFLKCIPENPASSQALMFRIKPDQPVGKNGLPLKACIVQTPVAPTTKRLALELFSFSQSEPPAELTLE
;
A
#
# COMPACT_ATOMS: atom_id res chain seq x y z
N MET A 1 9.11 -24.18 15.42
CA MET A 1 10.07 -23.33 16.16
C MET A 1 11.04 -24.22 16.93
N THR A 2 12.33 -23.89 16.92
CA THR A 2 13.38 -24.61 17.67
C THR A 2 14.12 -23.63 18.60
N LEU A 3 14.78 -24.15 19.64
CA LEU A 3 15.64 -23.31 20.49
C LEU A 3 16.81 -22.70 19.70
N GLN A 4 17.29 -23.40 18.66
CA GLN A 4 18.29 -22.86 17.75
C GLN A 4 17.79 -21.60 17.05
N TYR A 5 16.56 -21.61 16.53
CA TYR A 5 15.98 -20.45 15.87
C TYR A 5 15.88 -19.23 16.81
N LEU A 6 15.45 -19.45 18.06
CA LEU A 6 15.43 -18.37 19.07
C LEU A 6 16.84 -17.85 19.38
N GLN A 7 17.81 -18.75 19.50
CA GLN A 7 19.21 -18.36 19.70
C GLN A 7 19.74 -17.55 18.51
N ASP A 8 19.40 -17.94 17.28
CA ASP A 8 19.79 -17.23 16.06
C ASP A 8 19.16 -15.83 15.99
N LEU A 9 17.88 -15.69 16.39
CA LEU A 9 17.21 -14.39 16.48
C LEU A 9 17.90 -13.47 17.48
N ILE A 10 18.22 -13.96 18.68
CA ILE A 10 18.89 -13.16 19.71
C ILE A 10 20.29 -12.75 19.24
N HIS A 11 21.07 -13.69 18.70
CA HIS A 11 22.41 -13.40 18.19
C HIS A 11 22.42 -12.56 16.92
N SER A 12 21.28 -12.38 16.25
CA SER A 12 21.19 -11.49 15.10
C SER A 12 21.23 -10.01 15.50
N ILE A 13 20.96 -9.69 16.76
CA ILE A 13 20.98 -8.33 17.30
C ILE A 13 22.44 -7.99 17.67
N ASP A 14 23.14 -7.30 16.78
CA ASP A 14 24.55 -6.96 17.02
C ASP A 14 24.70 -5.73 17.91
N GLU A 15 23.87 -4.71 17.68
CA GLU A 15 23.83 -3.48 18.47
C GLU A 15 22.39 -3.05 18.66
N LEU A 16 22.10 -2.52 19.86
CA LEU A 16 20.81 -2.00 20.23
C LEU A 16 21.01 -0.67 20.96
N ARG A 17 20.14 0.30 20.68
CA ARG A 17 20.11 1.56 21.41
C ARG A 17 18.68 2.02 21.63
N THR A 18 18.31 2.16 22.89
CA THR A 18 17.02 2.72 23.28
C THR A 18 16.88 4.19 22.87
N ILE A 19 15.71 4.55 22.35
CA ILE A 19 15.32 5.94 22.09
C ILE A 19 13.97 6.14 22.76
N SER A 20 13.87 7.20 23.56
CA SER A 20 12.61 7.62 24.17
C SER A 20 11.96 8.69 23.29
N GLY A 21 10.63 8.64 23.20
CA GLY A 21 9.85 9.63 22.47
C GLY A 21 8.51 9.07 22.06
N THR A 22 7.49 9.92 22.10
CA THR A 22 6.13 9.59 21.66
C THR A 22 5.61 10.67 20.74
N PHE A 23 4.64 10.30 19.92
CA PHE A 23 3.81 11.25 19.21
C PHE A 23 2.45 10.61 18.93
N THR A 24 1.48 11.43 18.52
CA THR A 24 0.17 10.95 18.07
C THR A 24 -0.11 11.46 16.67
N LEU A 25 -0.51 10.58 15.77
CA LEU A 25 -0.93 10.92 14.41
C LEU A 25 -2.26 10.25 14.07
N HIS A 26 -3.25 11.02 13.63
CA HIS A 26 -4.60 10.51 13.30
C HIS A 26 -5.23 9.62 14.40
N GLY A 27 -4.92 9.91 15.66
CA GLY A 27 -5.39 9.13 16.82
C GLY A 27 -4.55 7.89 17.15
N THR A 28 -3.53 7.59 16.36
CA THR A 28 -2.56 6.52 16.62
C THR A 28 -1.43 7.04 17.50
N LEU A 29 -1.33 6.49 18.70
CA LEU A 29 -0.22 6.73 19.61
C LEU A 29 0.97 5.89 19.17
N CYS A 30 2.10 6.53 18.92
CA CYS A 30 3.34 5.90 18.51
C CYS A 30 4.41 6.12 19.58
N ARG A 31 5.19 5.08 19.89
CA ARG A 31 6.31 5.16 20.82
C ARG A 31 7.53 4.48 20.22
N ALA A 32 8.66 5.19 20.20
CA ALA A 32 9.92 4.60 19.77
C ALA A 32 10.41 3.57 20.79
N LEU A 33 10.92 2.44 20.31
CA LEU A 33 11.77 1.58 21.15
C LEU A 33 13.23 2.01 21.02
N GLY A 34 13.68 2.20 19.77
CA GLY A 34 15.06 2.59 19.50
C GLY A 34 15.59 2.12 18.15
N LEU A 35 16.90 2.21 18.00
CA LEU A 35 17.64 1.68 16.87
C LEU A 35 18.15 0.28 17.16
N ILE A 36 18.12 -0.54 16.12
CA ILE A 36 18.71 -1.87 16.12
C ILE A 36 19.59 -2.04 14.88
N ARG A 37 20.76 -2.65 15.07
CA ARG A 37 21.60 -3.15 13.99
C ARG A 37 21.56 -4.68 13.97
N GLN A 38 21.19 -5.24 12.82
CA GLN A 38 21.26 -6.67 12.55
C GLN A 38 22.13 -6.89 11.32
N ARG A 39 23.33 -7.44 11.51
CA ARG A 39 24.37 -7.48 10.47
C ARG A 39 24.64 -6.08 9.93
N GLU A 40 24.48 -5.86 8.64
CA GLU A 40 24.74 -4.58 7.99
C GLU A 40 23.50 -3.67 7.91
N THR A 41 22.34 -4.13 8.38
CA THR A 41 21.09 -3.35 8.33
C THR A 41 20.83 -2.64 9.64
N VAL A 42 20.33 -1.41 9.55
CA VAL A 42 19.89 -0.62 10.70
C VAL A 42 18.42 -0.29 10.53
N SER A 43 17.65 -0.50 11.59
CA SER A 43 16.23 -0.15 11.63
C SER A 43 15.90 0.70 12.83
N LEU A 44 14.96 1.63 12.65
CA LEU A 44 14.26 2.30 13.73
C LEU A 44 12.93 1.59 13.98
N VAL A 45 12.64 1.28 15.25
CA VAL A 45 11.46 0.49 15.60
C VAL A 45 10.51 1.22 16.55
N PHE A 46 9.20 0.97 16.37
CA PHE A 46 8.12 1.60 17.11
C PHE A 46 7.04 0.60 17.53
N LEU A 47 6.36 0.92 18.64
CA LEU A 47 5.04 0.38 18.95
C LEU A 47 3.98 1.42 18.59
N GLN A 48 2.87 0.96 18.02
CA GLN A 48 1.71 1.77 17.70
C GLN A 48 0.45 1.20 18.36
N TYR A 49 -0.44 2.10 18.78
CA TYR A 49 -1.75 1.76 19.33
C TYR A 49 -2.79 2.80 18.92
N ASN A 50 -3.97 2.35 18.50
CA ASN A 50 -5.08 3.25 18.20
C ASN A 50 -6.37 2.74 18.89
N ALA A 51 -6.89 3.53 19.82
CA ALA A 51 -8.05 3.13 20.63
C ALA A 51 -9.32 2.98 19.78
N ALA A 52 -9.59 3.93 18.87
CA ALA A 52 -10.77 3.90 18.02
C ALA A 52 -10.76 2.71 17.06
N TYR A 53 -9.59 2.37 16.51
CA TYR A 53 -9.42 1.18 15.69
C TYR A 53 -9.69 -0.11 16.48
N ASN A 54 -9.17 -0.23 17.70
CA ASN A 54 -9.41 -1.41 18.54
C ASN A 54 -10.89 -1.56 18.91
N GLU A 55 -11.59 -0.47 19.24
CA GLU A 55 -13.04 -0.49 19.49
C GLU A 55 -13.83 -0.97 18.25
N LEU A 56 -13.42 -0.55 17.05
CA LEU A 56 -13.99 -1.03 15.79
C LEU A 56 -13.75 -2.53 15.58
N LEU A 57 -12.53 -3.02 15.86
CA LEU A 57 -12.22 -4.44 15.77
C LEU A 57 -13.02 -5.28 16.76
N GLU A 58 -13.13 -4.86 18.01
CA GLU A 58 -13.93 -5.54 19.02
C GLU A 58 -15.41 -5.60 18.60
N THR A 59 -15.95 -4.49 18.10
CA THR A 59 -17.33 -4.43 17.58
C THR A 59 -17.52 -5.39 16.39
N ALA A 60 -16.57 -5.40 15.45
CA ALA A 60 -16.62 -6.29 14.29
C ALA A 60 -16.54 -7.77 14.70
N GLN A 61 -15.65 -8.12 15.64
CA GLN A 61 -15.54 -9.49 16.17
C GLN A 61 -16.81 -9.94 16.87
N ILE A 62 -17.43 -9.07 17.70
CA ILE A 62 -18.72 -9.37 18.34
C ILE A 62 -19.80 -9.62 17.29
N PHE A 63 -19.84 -8.80 16.24
CA PHE A 63 -20.77 -8.97 15.14
C PHE A 63 -20.55 -10.31 14.40
N GLU A 64 -19.30 -10.63 14.07
CA GLU A 64 -18.94 -11.89 13.39
C GLU A 64 -19.25 -13.13 14.26
N LEU A 65 -19.06 -13.05 15.57
CA LEU A 65 -19.41 -14.13 16.50
C LEU A 65 -20.92 -14.36 16.59
N ASN A 66 -21.73 -13.30 16.50
CA ASN A 66 -23.18 -13.37 16.63
C ASN A 66 -23.88 -13.76 15.33
N ASP A 67 -23.47 -13.18 14.20
CA ASP A 67 -24.18 -13.30 12.92
C ASP A 67 -23.42 -14.14 11.87
N GLY A 68 -22.16 -14.52 12.16
CA GLY A 68 -21.29 -15.29 11.27
C GLY A 68 -20.64 -14.45 10.16
N VAL A 69 -19.59 -14.99 9.53
CA VAL A 69 -18.96 -14.35 8.37
C VAL A 69 -19.84 -14.55 7.14
N GLN A 70 -20.57 -13.50 6.75
CA GLN A 70 -21.38 -13.54 5.53
C GLN A 70 -20.49 -13.39 4.30
N ALA A 71 -20.51 -14.38 3.40
CA ALA A 71 -19.85 -14.27 2.11
C ALA A 71 -20.48 -13.14 1.28
N CYS A 72 -19.64 -12.36 0.60
CA CYS A 72 -20.11 -11.30 -0.28
C CYS A 72 -20.80 -11.92 -1.51
N ALA A 73 -22.02 -11.50 -1.80
CA ALA A 73 -22.79 -12.03 -2.93
C ALA A 73 -22.23 -11.56 -4.28
N THR A 74 -21.63 -10.37 -4.32
CA THR A 74 -21.06 -9.77 -5.52
C THR A 74 -19.70 -9.12 -5.28
N ASN A 75 -18.91 -8.96 -6.33
CA ASN A 75 -17.65 -8.20 -6.28
C ASN A 75 -17.86 -6.78 -5.77
N ARG A 76 -19.00 -6.15 -6.09
CA ARG A 76 -19.36 -4.85 -5.52
C ARG A 76 -19.46 -4.89 -4.00
N ASP A 77 -20.09 -5.91 -3.45
CA ASP A 77 -20.24 -6.03 -1.99
C ASP A 77 -18.89 -6.28 -1.32
N MET A 78 -18.03 -7.08 -1.95
CA MET A 78 -16.65 -7.31 -1.50
C MET A 78 -15.84 -6.01 -1.51
N LEU A 79 -15.81 -5.29 -2.63
CA LEU A 79 -15.07 -4.03 -2.75
C LEU A 79 -15.60 -2.94 -1.81
N ARG A 80 -16.92 -2.89 -1.57
CA ARG A 80 -17.49 -2.02 -0.53
C ARG A 80 -17.01 -2.42 0.85
N LYS A 81 -17.05 -3.72 1.17
CA LYS A 81 -16.59 -4.25 2.45
C LYS A 81 -15.13 -3.88 2.67
N GLU A 82 -14.27 -4.01 1.66
CA GLU A 82 -12.87 -3.58 1.71
C GLU A 82 -12.74 -2.07 1.92
N GLN A 83 -13.46 -1.23 1.17
CA GLN A 83 -13.43 0.23 1.34
C GLN A 83 -13.88 0.70 2.74
N TYR A 84 -14.78 -0.05 3.37
CA TYR A 84 -15.26 0.23 4.73
C TYR A 84 -14.57 -0.61 5.80
N ALA A 85 -13.66 -1.50 5.42
CA ALA A 85 -12.91 -2.28 6.38
C ALA A 85 -12.09 -1.32 7.24
N ALA A 86 -12.12 -1.54 8.56
CA ALA A 86 -11.25 -0.82 9.44
C ALA A 86 -9.81 -1.19 9.07
N HIS A 87 -9.10 -0.24 8.49
CA HIS A 87 -7.65 -0.34 8.29
C HIS A 87 -6.99 0.29 9.51
N PHE A 88 -5.91 -0.34 9.99
CA PHE A 88 -5.13 0.28 11.03
C PHE A 88 -4.56 1.60 10.48
N PRO A 89 -4.79 2.74 11.15
CA PRO A 89 -4.23 4.02 10.73
C PRO A 89 -2.73 4.07 11.06
N ASP A 90 -1.93 3.41 10.21
CA ASP A 90 -0.47 3.32 10.34
C ASP A 90 0.17 4.69 10.18
N ALA A 91 0.83 5.18 11.24
CA ALA A 91 1.48 6.47 11.20
C ALA A 91 2.69 6.52 10.25
N PHE A 92 3.25 5.38 9.86
CA PHE A 92 4.42 5.28 9.02
C PHE A 92 4.12 4.90 7.57
N GLU A 93 2.84 4.79 7.20
CA GLU A 93 2.45 4.51 5.81
C GLU A 93 3.02 5.60 4.88
N GLY A 94 3.86 5.21 3.92
CA GLY A 94 4.49 6.16 2.99
C GLY A 94 5.68 6.93 3.58
N SER A 95 6.19 6.56 4.74
CA SER A 95 7.45 7.08 5.28
C SER A 95 8.61 6.87 4.29
N HIS A 96 9.48 7.88 4.16
CA HIS A 96 10.59 7.80 3.20
C HIS A 96 11.91 8.40 3.70
N THR A 97 11.87 9.24 4.73
CA THR A 97 13.09 9.85 5.28
C THR A 97 12.97 9.99 6.79
N LEU A 98 14.01 9.54 7.49
CA LEU A 98 14.21 9.71 8.91
C LEU A 98 15.24 10.81 9.15
N PHE A 99 14.96 11.71 10.06
CA PHE A 99 15.88 12.71 10.56
C PHE A 99 16.19 12.43 12.03
N ILE A 100 17.48 12.41 12.36
CA ILE A 100 17.96 12.32 13.74
C ILE A 100 18.85 13.54 13.96
N GLY A 101 18.33 14.55 14.65
CA GLY A 101 18.94 15.88 14.67
C GLY A 101 19.04 16.46 13.26
N ASP A 102 20.26 16.81 12.85
CA ASP A 102 20.55 17.36 11.52
C ASP A 102 20.88 16.27 10.48
N ALA A 103 21.06 15.02 10.91
CA ALA A 103 21.36 13.91 10.01
C ALA A 103 20.09 13.38 9.35
N SER A 104 20.14 13.13 8.04
CA SER A 104 19.03 12.56 7.27
C SER A 104 19.38 11.17 6.73
N TYR A 105 18.47 10.23 6.90
CA TYR A 105 18.58 8.84 6.46
C TYR A 105 17.41 8.48 5.55
N LYS A 106 17.69 7.84 4.42
CA LYS A 106 16.64 7.32 3.53
C LYS A 106 16.08 6.03 4.09
N ILE A 107 14.76 5.90 4.10
CA ILE A 107 14.08 4.66 4.47
C ILE A 107 13.98 3.79 3.22
N ASN A 108 14.47 2.55 3.32
CA ASN A 108 14.41 1.54 2.28
C ASN A 108 13.07 0.80 2.31
N ILE A 109 12.71 0.31 3.49
CA ILE A 109 11.54 -0.52 3.74
C ILE A 109 10.87 -0.03 5.02
N THR A 110 9.55 0.05 4.98
CA THR A 110 8.71 0.23 6.16
C THR A 110 7.80 -0.97 6.27
N GLU A 111 7.87 -1.65 7.40
CA GLU A 111 7.00 -2.77 7.73
C GLU A 111 6.22 -2.41 8.99
N THR A 112 4.90 -2.56 8.94
CA THR A 112 4.01 -2.42 10.10
C THR A 112 3.12 -3.65 10.15
N GLY A 113 3.09 -4.32 11.30
CA GLY A 113 2.30 -5.53 11.50
C GLY A 113 1.62 -5.55 12.86
N ALA A 114 0.44 -6.17 12.93
CA ALA A 114 -0.20 -6.49 14.20
C ALA A 114 0.69 -7.46 14.98
N LEU A 115 0.82 -7.23 16.29
CA LEU A 115 1.57 -8.12 17.14
C LEU A 115 0.75 -9.37 17.45
N HIS A 116 1.38 -10.53 17.30
CA HIS A 116 0.80 -11.83 17.63
C HIS A 116 1.73 -12.59 18.55
N MET A 117 1.17 -13.38 19.48
CA MET A 117 1.97 -14.22 20.39
C MET A 117 2.85 -15.26 19.66
N GLN A 118 2.58 -15.50 18.38
CA GLN A 118 3.31 -16.44 17.53
C GLN A 118 4.41 -15.73 16.70
N ASP A 119 4.45 -14.39 16.72
CA ASP A 119 5.53 -13.60 16.13
C ASP A 119 6.69 -13.48 17.13
N TRP A 120 7.54 -14.50 17.11
CA TRP A 120 8.70 -14.59 17.98
C TRP A 120 9.78 -13.55 17.68
N GLU A 121 9.84 -13.04 16.45
CA GLU A 121 10.83 -12.03 16.08
C GLU A 121 10.53 -10.72 16.80
N SER A 122 9.30 -10.21 16.67
CA SER A 122 8.89 -9.00 17.38
C SER A 122 8.97 -9.16 18.90
N LEU A 123 8.57 -10.32 19.44
CA LEU A 123 8.69 -10.62 20.87
C LEU A 123 10.13 -10.52 21.38
N VAL A 124 11.09 -11.14 20.67
CA VAL A 124 12.51 -11.13 21.06
C VAL A 124 13.07 -9.71 21.01
N LEU A 125 12.71 -8.93 19.98
CA LEU A 125 13.15 -7.54 19.86
C LEU A 125 12.63 -6.66 20.99
N ILE A 126 11.33 -6.73 21.27
CA ILE A 126 10.70 -5.96 22.35
C ILE A 126 11.32 -6.34 23.70
N ALA A 127 11.54 -7.64 23.94
CA ALA A 127 12.22 -8.12 25.15
C ALA A 127 13.65 -7.59 25.26
N ALA A 128 14.41 -7.53 24.16
CA ALA A 128 15.75 -6.96 24.15
C ALA A 128 15.76 -5.48 24.57
N PHE A 129 14.82 -4.67 24.04
CA PHE A 129 14.67 -3.27 24.45
C PHE A 129 14.27 -3.12 25.93
N LEU A 130 13.35 -3.97 26.43
CA LEU A 130 12.97 -3.98 27.85
C LEU A 130 14.18 -4.29 28.74
N CYS A 131 14.99 -5.28 28.36
CA CYS A 131 16.23 -5.63 29.08
C CYS A 131 17.29 -4.51 29.03
N ASP A 132 17.34 -3.74 27.94
CA ASP A 132 18.21 -2.54 27.79
C ASP A 132 17.65 -1.30 28.51
N GLY A 133 16.52 -1.43 29.20
CA GLY A 133 15.97 -0.39 30.07
C GLY A 133 14.89 0.47 29.44
N TRP A 134 14.40 0.14 28.24
CA TRP A 134 13.24 0.80 27.66
C TRP A 134 12.02 0.69 28.58
N GLN A 135 11.33 1.82 28.80
CA GLN A 135 10.15 1.88 29.66
C GLN A 135 8.87 2.00 28.80
N PRO A 136 7.89 1.09 28.95
CA PRO A 136 6.63 1.13 28.18
C PRO A 136 5.72 2.32 28.48
N GLU A 137 5.79 2.88 29.69
CA GLU A 137 4.93 3.98 30.16
C GLU A 137 3.44 3.75 29.85
N SER A 138 2.83 4.56 28.96
CA SER A 138 1.43 4.48 28.58
C SER A 138 1.03 3.15 27.91
N PHE A 139 2.01 2.38 27.43
CA PHE A 139 1.79 1.07 26.82
C PHE A 139 1.72 -0.07 27.86
N LEU A 140 2.06 0.18 29.13
CA LEU A 140 2.23 -0.88 30.15
C LEU A 140 0.97 -1.72 30.38
N GLN A 141 -0.22 -1.14 30.24
CA GLN A 141 -1.50 -1.82 30.50
C GLN A 141 -2.22 -2.25 29.22
N LEU A 142 -1.63 -2.02 28.05
CA LEU A 142 -2.23 -2.40 26.77
C LEU A 142 -2.00 -3.90 26.52
N SER A 143 -3.02 -4.56 25.97
CA SER A 143 -2.86 -5.94 25.49
C SER A 143 -1.82 -5.98 24.36
N TYR A 144 -0.90 -6.93 24.42
CA TYR A 144 0.12 -7.13 23.39
C TYR A 144 -0.50 -7.31 21.99
N GLU A 145 -1.62 -8.03 21.90
CA GLU A 145 -2.32 -8.31 20.64
C GLU A 145 -3.06 -7.10 20.05
N ASN A 146 -3.17 -6.01 20.82
CA ASN A 146 -3.79 -4.75 20.37
C ASN A 146 -2.74 -3.75 19.85
N LEU A 147 -1.45 -4.12 19.90
CA LEU A 147 -0.34 -3.30 19.47
C LEU A 147 0.09 -3.66 18.05
N PHE A 148 0.62 -2.67 17.36
CA PHE A 148 1.29 -2.86 16.08
C PHE A 148 2.78 -2.56 16.26
N PHE A 149 3.62 -3.33 15.60
CA PHE A 149 5.07 -3.14 15.57
C PHE A 149 5.47 -2.60 14.20
N SER A 150 6.25 -1.52 14.20
CA SER A 150 6.76 -0.92 12.98
C SER A 150 8.27 -0.93 12.94
N ARG A 151 8.82 -1.28 11.78
CA ARG A 151 10.24 -1.30 11.47
C ARG A 151 10.52 -0.44 10.24
N LEU A 152 11.35 0.58 10.42
CA LEU A 152 11.80 1.48 9.37
C LEU A 152 13.27 1.16 9.08
N GLU A 153 13.52 0.35 8.06
CA GLU A 153 14.87 -0.04 7.64
C GLU A 153 15.54 1.11 6.86
N LEU A 154 16.76 1.46 7.26
CA LEU A 154 17.53 2.52 6.62
C LEU A 154 18.31 1.98 5.41
N THR A 155 18.32 2.75 4.33
CA THR A 155 19.16 2.45 3.16
C THR A 155 20.64 2.57 3.55
N GLY A 156 21.44 1.55 3.24
CA GLY A 156 22.89 1.56 3.43
C GLY A 156 23.41 0.23 3.98
N SER A 157 24.72 0.19 4.21
CA SER A 157 25.40 -0.88 4.95
C SER A 157 26.12 -0.23 6.12
N TYR A 158 25.82 -0.71 7.33
CA TYR A 158 26.24 -0.09 8.58
C TYR A 158 27.03 -1.11 9.40
N SER A 159 28.24 -0.73 9.80
CA SER A 159 29.06 -1.55 10.71
C SER A 159 28.81 -1.23 12.18
N THR A 160 28.22 -0.06 12.48
CA THR A 160 27.90 0.43 13.83
C THR A 160 26.68 1.34 13.82
N LEU A 161 25.99 1.46 14.95
CA LEU A 161 24.96 2.47 15.15
C LEU A 161 25.58 3.86 15.31
N ALA A 162 25.02 4.86 14.61
CA ALA A 162 25.45 6.25 14.74
C ALA A 162 25.32 6.73 16.20
N GLU A 163 26.25 7.56 16.68
CA GLU A 163 26.07 8.25 17.96
C GLU A 163 24.91 9.24 17.87
N ILE A 164 23.94 9.11 18.77
CA ILE A 164 22.74 9.94 18.83
C ILE A 164 22.80 10.64 20.17
N SER A 165 22.82 11.98 20.16
CA SER A 165 22.69 12.73 21.41
C SER A 165 21.31 12.43 22.03
N ASN A 166 21.26 12.25 23.35
CA ASN A 166 20.04 11.84 24.07
C ASN A 166 18.82 12.76 23.84
N ASN A 167 19.02 13.97 23.29
CA ASN A 167 17.98 14.95 23.00
C ASN A 167 17.89 15.30 21.50
N ALA A 168 18.46 14.49 20.60
CA ALA A 168 18.34 14.75 19.17
C ALA A 168 16.87 14.64 18.75
N PRO A 169 16.26 15.68 18.14
CA PRO A 169 14.89 15.59 17.67
C PRO A 169 14.81 14.51 16.59
N LEU A 170 13.86 13.59 16.73
CA LEU A 170 13.61 12.56 15.75
C LEU A 170 12.41 12.99 14.92
N ARG A 171 12.60 13.07 13.60
CA ARG A 171 11.54 13.45 12.67
C ARG A 171 11.40 12.44 11.54
N VAL A 172 10.18 12.13 11.11
CA VAL A 172 9.93 11.22 10.00
C VAL A 172 9.10 11.94 8.95
N ALA A 173 9.63 12.06 7.74
CA ALA A 173 8.89 12.58 6.60
C ALA A 173 8.06 11.46 5.96
N VAL A 174 6.78 11.73 5.82
CA VAL A 174 5.76 10.79 5.34
C VAL A 174 5.09 11.37 4.10
N ARG A 175 4.92 10.51 3.09
CA ARG A 175 4.19 10.89 1.88
C ARG A 175 2.71 11.14 2.19
N PRO A 176 2.03 11.94 1.37
CA PRO A 176 0.58 11.95 1.28
C PRO A 176 -0.05 10.56 1.45
N ALA A 177 -0.84 10.39 2.51
CA ALA A 177 -1.78 9.28 2.57
C ALA A 177 -2.85 9.47 1.48
N ASN A 178 -3.42 8.38 0.99
CA ASN A 178 -4.50 8.42 0.02
C ASN A 178 -5.79 7.94 0.69
N THR A 179 -6.77 8.83 0.83
CA THR A 179 -8.09 8.45 1.33
C THR A 179 -8.97 8.02 0.17
N VAL A 180 -9.65 6.89 0.29
CA VAL A 180 -10.56 6.37 -0.74
C VAL A 180 -11.99 6.80 -0.45
N HIS A 181 -12.65 7.39 -1.44
CA HIS A 181 -14.00 7.92 -1.34
C HIS A 181 -14.94 7.20 -2.34
N PRO A 182 -16.03 6.59 -1.86
CA PRO A 182 -16.98 5.87 -2.72
C PRO A 182 -17.83 6.81 -3.56
N VAL A 183 -18.10 6.44 -4.82
CA VAL A 183 -18.87 7.23 -5.80
C VAL A 183 -20.02 6.42 -6.42
N GLU A 184 -19.70 5.28 -7.04
CA GLU A 184 -20.63 4.39 -7.75
C GLU A 184 -21.49 5.06 -8.84
N LYS A 185 -20.84 5.82 -9.73
CA LYS A 185 -21.50 6.50 -10.85
C LYS A 185 -21.32 5.71 -12.15
N THR A 186 -22.42 5.30 -12.77
CA THR A 186 -22.40 4.64 -14.08
C THR A 186 -21.83 5.55 -15.18
N VAL A 187 -20.94 4.98 -16.00
CA VAL A 187 -20.22 5.67 -17.06
C VAL A 187 -20.13 4.77 -18.29
N SER A 188 -20.61 5.26 -19.44
CA SER A 188 -20.38 4.58 -20.73
C SER A 188 -19.25 5.26 -21.49
N LEU A 189 -18.26 4.47 -21.90
CA LEU A 189 -17.10 4.90 -22.68
C LEU A 189 -16.94 4.04 -23.94
N SER A 190 -16.42 4.64 -25.00
CA SER A 190 -16.07 3.95 -26.24
C SER A 190 -14.56 3.91 -26.45
N VAL A 191 -14.04 2.74 -26.83
CA VAL A 191 -12.62 2.54 -27.16
C VAL A 191 -12.28 3.30 -28.44
N GLY A 192 -11.24 4.13 -28.42
CA GLY A 192 -10.90 5.05 -29.51
C GLY A 192 -11.92 6.17 -29.72
N GLY A 193 -12.85 6.35 -28.79
CA GLY A 193 -13.84 7.41 -28.83
C GLY A 193 -13.24 8.80 -28.67
N ARG A 194 -13.93 9.81 -29.19
CA ARG A 194 -13.62 11.23 -28.94
C ARG A 194 -14.54 11.75 -27.85
N TYR A 195 -13.95 12.37 -26.85
CA TYR A 195 -14.65 13.01 -25.75
C TYR A 195 -14.38 14.51 -25.82
N SER A 196 -15.39 15.31 -25.53
CA SER A 196 -15.30 16.79 -25.60
C SER A 196 -15.93 17.47 -24.40
N ALA A 197 -16.52 16.71 -23.47
CA ALA A 197 -17.25 17.25 -22.33
C ALA A 197 -16.60 16.84 -21.02
N ARG A 198 -16.41 17.83 -20.16
CA ARG A 198 -16.11 17.63 -18.74
C ARG A 198 -17.31 16.96 -18.06
N ARG A 199 -17.03 16.05 -17.15
CA ARG A 199 -18.00 15.30 -16.36
C ARG A 199 -17.81 15.65 -14.88
N THR A 200 -18.87 15.57 -14.11
CA THR A 200 -18.83 15.80 -12.66
C THR A 200 -19.25 14.55 -11.88
N PHE A 201 -18.86 14.46 -10.62
CA PHE A 201 -19.28 13.41 -9.70
C PHE A 201 -19.21 13.94 -8.25
N ARG A 202 -19.82 13.18 -7.33
CA ARG A 202 -19.80 13.47 -5.89
C ARG A 202 -19.51 12.16 -5.18
N ASP A 203 -18.85 12.23 -4.04
CA ASP A 203 -18.75 11.08 -3.16
C ASP A 203 -20.12 10.76 -2.54
N LYS A 204 -20.29 9.55 -2.02
CA LYS A 204 -21.56 9.13 -1.39
C LYS A 204 -21.84 9.81 -0.05
N LYS A 205 -20.80 10.25 0.67
CA LYS A 205 -20.91 10.78 2.04
C LYS A 205 -20.83 12.30 2.11
N GLY A 206 -20.17 12.93 1.15
CA GLY A 206 -19.88 14.36 1.15
C GLY A 206 -20.80 15.18 0.26
N LYS A 207 -20.50 16.49 0.27
CA LYS A 207 -21.24 17.51 -0.47
C LYS A 207 -20.43 18.10 -1.62
N ALA A 208 -19.12 17.83 -1.67
CA ALA A 208 -18.22 18.42 -2.65
C ALA A 208 -18.46 17.79 -4.03
N GLU A 209 -18.50 18.63 -5.06
CA GLU A 209 -18.59 18.19 -6.44
C GLU A 209 -17.22 18.27 -7.09
N HIS A 210 -16.79 17.13 -7.64
CA HIS A 210 -15.52 16.95 -8.32
C HIS A 210 -15.75 16.78 -9.82
N TRP A 211 -14.66 16.81 -10.58
CA TRP A 211 -14.75 16.72 -12.03
C TRP A 211 -13.67 15.86 -12.65
N TYR A 212 -13.95 15.42 -13.87
CA TYR A 212 -12.95 14.78 -14.70
C TYR A 212 -13.26 14.97 -16.18
N TYR A 213 -12.24 14.82 -17.01
CA TYR A 213 -12.32 14.86 -18.45
C TYR A 213 -11.63 13.63 -19.01
N ILE A 214 -12.32 12.87 -19.86
CA ILE A 214 -11.72 11.68 -20.50
C ILE A 214 -10.93 12.14 -21.71
N GLU A 215 -9.63 11.88 -21.72
CA GLU A 215 -8.76 12.18 -22.86
C GLU A 215 -8.89 11.10 -23.93
N ARG A 216 -8.77 9.84 -23.49
CA ARG A 216 -8.74 8.67 -24.38
C ARG A 216 -9.14 7.41 -23.62
N VAL A 217 -9.71 6.47 -24.36
CA VAL A 217 -9.87 5.08 -23.90
C VAL A 217 -9.22 4.16 -24.91
N SER A 218 -8.30 3.32 -24.46
CA SER A 218 -7.52 2.38 -25.28
C SER A 218 -7.57 0.99 -24.67
N LEU A 219 -7.07 0.00 -25.41
CA LEU A 219 -6.90 -1.37 -24.93
C LEU A 219 -5.41 -1.66 -24.82
N PHE A 220 -4.99 -2.14 -23.65
CA PHE A 220 -3.63 -2.54 -23.34
C PHE A 220 -3.51 -4.05 -23.42
N ASP A 221 -2.59 -4.53 -24.26
CA ASP A 221 -2.27 -5.94 -24.41
C ASP A 221 -1.05 -6.28 -23.53
N PRO A 222 -1.26 -6.95 -22.38
CA PRO A 222 -0.16 -7.26 -21.47
C PRO A 222 0.79 -8.32 -22.03
N TRP A 223 0.34 -9.17 -22.96
CA TRP A 223 1.20 -10.17 -23.60
C TRP A 223 2.19 -9.50 -24.55
N LYS A 224 1.68 -8.60 -25.40
CA LYS A 224 2.54 -7.80 -26.29
C LYS A 224 3.51 -6.92 -25.52
N GLU A 225 3.09 -6.38 -24.37
CA GLU A 225 3.96 -5.60 -23.51
C GLU A 225 5.05 -6.47 -22.85
N CYS A 226 4.71 -7.67 -22.39
CA CYS A 226 5.67 -8.64 -21.87
C CYS A 226 6.73 -8.97 -22.95
N GLU A 227 6.30 -9.30 -24.17
CA GLU A 227 7.21 -9.55 -25.29
C GLU A 227 8.14 -8.36 -25.55
N ARG A 228 7.59 -7.14 -25.56
CA ARG A 228 8.37 -5.90 -25.77
C ARG A 228 9.39 -5.67 -24.66
N MET A 229 9.02 -5.94 -23.41
CA MET A 229 9.88 -5.78 -22.24
C MET A 229 11.12 -6.66 -22.32
N PHE A 230 10.96 -7.93 -22.71
CA PHE A 230 12.08 -8.87 -22.88
C PHE A 230 12.86 -8.68 -24.19
N GLN A 231 12.42 -7.79 -25.08
CA GLN A 231 13.18 -7.35 -26.24
C GLN A 231 13.97 -6.06 -25.98
N ASP A 232 13.72 -5.34 -24.87
CA ASP A 232 14.35 -4.07 -24.56
C ASP A 232 15.77 -4.27 -24.00
N PRO A 233 16.84 -3.81 -24.70
CA PRO A 233 18.21 -3.94 -24.23
C PRO A 233 18.45 -3.29 -22.86
N ARG A 234 17.66 -2.26 -22.48
CA ARG A 234 17.81 -1.60 -21.18
C ARG A 234 17.42 -2.52 -20.01
N ILE A 235 16.56 -3.50 -20.28
CA ILE A 235 16.05 -4.46 -19.30
C ILE A 235 16.89 -5.73 -19.35
N THR A 236 17.35 -6.16 -20.53
CA THR A 236 18.02 -7.45 -20.71
C THR A 236 19.54 -7.43 -20.55
N LYS A 237 20.20 -6.26 -20.68
CA LYS A 237 21.67 -6.14 -20.75
C LYS A 237 22.46 -6.75 -19.59
N ASN A 238 21.87 -6.81 -18.39
CA ASN A 238 22.55 -7.27 -17.17
C ASN A 238 22.08 -8.66 -16.70
N HIS A 239 21.35 -9.40 -17.54
CA HIS A 239 20.79 -10.70 -17.18
C HIS A 239 21.28 -11.80 -18.11
N SER A 240 21.47 -12.99 -17.57
CA SER A 240 21.76 -14.17 -18.39
C SER A 240 20.54 -14.57 -19.21
N LEU A 241 20.74 -15.30 -20.30
CA LEU A 241 19.62 -15.81 -21.11
C LEU A 241 18.69 -16.72 -20.31
N GLU A 242 19.25 -17.52 -19.40
CA GLU A 242 18.47 -18.41 -18.52
C GLU A 242 17.62 -17.62 -17.50
N GLU A 243 18.20 -16.58 -16.90
CA GLU A 243 17.47 -15.69 -15.98
C GLU A 243 16.31 -14.98 -16.68
N LEU A 244 16.52 -14.50 -17.91
CA LEU A 244 15.49 -13.84 -18.70
C LEU A 244 14.38 -14.81 -19.09
N ALA A 245 14.73 -16.02 -19.55
CA ALA A 245 13.76 -17.06 -19.89
C ALA A 245 12.90 -17.46 -18.68
N LYS A 246 13.53 -17.63 -17.51
CA LYS A 246 12.81 -17.94 -16.26
C LYS A 246 11.87 -16.80 -15.87
N ARG A 247 12.35 -15.56 -15.82
CA ARG A 247 11.52 -14.39 -15.48
C ARG A 247 10.35 -14.21 -16.44
N GLN A 248 10.58 -14.42 -17.73
CA GLN A 248 9.51 -14.38 -18.72
C GLN A 248 8.45 -15.45 -18.44
N ALA A 249 8.87 -16.70 -18.22
CA ALA A 249 7.96 -17.79 -17.88
C ALA A 249 7.17 -17.52 -16.59
N ASP A 250 7.82 -16.96 -15.56
CA ASP A 250 7.17 -16.60 -14.29
C ASP A 250 6.08 -15.55 -14.53
N ILE A 251 6.35 -14.48 -15.29
CA ILE A 251 5.36 -13.45 -15.63
C ILE A 251 4.24 -14.01 -16.50
N GLU A 252 4.57 -14.81 -17.52
CA GLU A 252 3.56 -15.43 -18.39
C GLU A 252 2.65 -16.36 -17.59
N SER A 253 3.16 -17.07 -16.59
CA SER A 253 2.35 -17.93 -15.71
C SER A 253 1.28 -17.14 -14.94
N LEU A 254 1.62 -15.94 -14.46
CA LEU A 254 0.68 -15.04 -13.81
C LEU A 254 -0.32 -14.45 -14.81
N LEU A 255 0.15 -14.08 -16.01
CA LEU A 255 -0.73 -13.56 -17.07
C LEU A 255 -1.78 -14.56 -17.51
N ILE A 256 -1.48 -15.87 -17.53
CA ILE A 256 -2.47 -16.91 -17.87
C ILE A 256 -3.67 -16.86 -16.92
N LEU A 257 -3.43 -16.58 -15.64
CA LEU A 257 -4.46 -16.50 -14.61
C LEU A 257 -5.24 -15.18 -14.70
N GLU A 258 -4.55 -14.07 -14.91
CA GLU A 258 -5.11 -12.72 -14.80
C GLU A 258 -5.70 -12.16 -16.11
N CYS A 259 -5.05 -12.40 -17.25
CA CYS A 259 -5.45 -11.91 -18.57
C CYS A 259 -5.12 -12.93 -19.66
N PRO A 260 -6.05 -13.82 -20.02
CA PRO A 260 -5.81 -14.85 -21.02
C PRO A 260 -5.28 -14.30 -22.35
N LYS A 261 -4.46 -15.10 -23.06
CA LYS A 261 -3.92 -14.72 -24.38
C LYS A 261 -5.02 -14.25 -25.32
N GLY A 262 -4.78 -13.13 -26.00
CA GLY A 262 -5.75 -12.52 -26.92
C GLY A 262 -6.80 -11.65 -26.24
N MET A 263 -6.71 -11.42 -24.93
CA MET A 263 -7.50 -10.43 -24.21
C MET A 263 -6.67 -9.19 -23.88
N CYS A 264 -7.34 -8.08 -23.57
CA CYS A 264 -6.71 -6.80 -23.26
C CYS A 264 -7.37 -6.16 -22.03
N TYR A 265 -6.65 -5.30 -21.33
CA TYR A 265 -7.23 -4.44 -20.29
C TYR A 265 -7.64 -3.08 -20.86
N PRO A 266 -8.84 -2.57 -20.56
CA PRO A 266 -9.17 -1.19 -20.86
C PRO A 266 -8.31 -0.21 -20.06
N ILE A 267 -7.75 0.79 -20.73
CA ILE A 267 -7.09 1.94 -20.10
C ILE A 267 -7.94 3.18 -20.32
N VAL A 268 -8.21 3.89 -19.24
CA VAL A 268 -8.90 5.19 -19.24
C VAL A 268 -7.89 6.26 -18.90
N GLU A 269 -7.57 7.12 -19.87
CA GLU A 269 -6.74 8.31 -19.68
C GLU A 269 -7.64 9.52 -19.43
N TYR A 270 -7.35 10.30 -18.40
CA TYR A 270 -8.19 11.40 -17.95
C TYR A 270 -7.42 12.53 -17.27
N GLU A 271 -8.03 13.72 -17.26
CA GLU A 271 -7.64 14.86 -16.44
C GLU A 271 -8.67 15.04 -15.32
N SER A 272 -8.23 15.47 -14.13
CA SER A 272 -9.05 15.78 -12.95
C SER A 272 -8.26 16.73 -12.04
N GLU A 273 -8.78 17.06 -10.85
CA GLU A 273 -8.02 17.75 -9.81
C GLU A 273 -6.69 17.04 -9.52
N ALA A 274 -5.65 17.78 -9.13
CA ALA A 274 -4.28 17.28 -9.06
C ALA A 274 -4.11 16.11 -8.07
N ASP A 275 -4.84 16.16 -6.96
CA ASP A 275 -4.84 15.21 -5.85
C ASP A 275 -5.83 14.04 -6.02
N ILE A 276 -6.66 14.02 -7.07
CA ILE A 276 -7.71 13.02 -7.26
C ILE A 276 -7.33 11.93 -8.26
N PHE A 277 -7.46 10.66 -7.88
CA PHE A 277 -7.25 9.52 -8.77
C PHE A 277 -8.50 8.66 -8.84
N LEU A 278 -9.02 8.44 -10.03
CA LEU A 278 -10.27 7.74 -10.28
C LEU A 278 -10.05 6.23 -10.43
N GLN A 279 -10.96 5.44 -9.86
CA GLN A 279 -11.00 3.99 -10.02
C GLN A 279 -12.29 3.56 -10.73
N PHE A 280 -12.14 2.86 -11.86
CA PHE A 280 -13.24 2.36 -12.66
C PHE A 280 -13.30 0.82 -12.64
N TYR A 281 -14.51 0.27 -12.67
CA TYR A 281 -14.75 -1.16 -12.87
C TYR A 281 -15.79 -1.39 -13.97
N LEU A 282 -15.74 -2.56 -14.62
CA LEU A 282 -16.84 -3.01 -15.48
C LEU A 282 -18.05 -3.35 -14.62
N GLN A 283 -19.23 -2.93 -15.08
CA GLN A 283 -20.48 -3.23 -14.38
C GLN A 283 -20.77 -4.72 -14.27
N ASP A 284 -20.38 -5.51 -15.28
CA ASP A 284 -20.62 -6.95 -15.25
C ASP A 284 -19.71 -7.63 -14.22
N PHE A 285 -18.44 -7.22 -14.13
CA PHE A 285 -17.54 -7.65 -13.05
C PHE A 285 -18.14 -7.36 -11.68
N LEU A 286 -18.65 -6.14 -11.45
CA LEU A 286 -19.23 -5.75 -10.17
C LEU A 286 -20.45 -6.61 -9.74
N LYS A 287 -21.13 -7.27 -10.69
CA LYS A 287 -22.29 -8.14 -10.44
C LYS A 287 -21.91 -9.61 -10.28
N CYS A 288 -20.71 -10.01 -10.69
CA CYS A 288 -20.23 -11.38 -10.53
C CYS A 288 -20.04 -11.73 -9.06
N ILE A 289 -20.19 -13.02 -8.74
CA ILE A 289 -19.84 -13.57 -7.43
C ILE A 289 -18.31 -13.45 -7.27
N PRO A 290 -17.80 -13.00 -6.12
CA PRO A 290 -16.37 -12.94 -5.90
C PRO A 290 -15.72 -14.30 -6.03
N GLU A 291 -14.73 -14.39 -6.92
CA GLU A 291 -13.82 -15.51 -6.93
C GLU A 291 -12.82 -15.27 -5.80
N ASN A 292 -12.64 -16.24 -4.92
CA ASN A 292 -11.76 -16.12 -3.77
C ASN A 292 -10.34 -16.49 -4.22
N PRO A 293 -9.41 -15.55 -4.51
CA PRO A 293 -8.09 -15.92 -4.95
C PRO A 293 -7.31 -16.29 -3.69
N ALA A 294 -7.18 -17.59 -3.41
CA ALA A 294 -6.27 -18.10 -2.39
C ALA A 294 -4.78 -17.89 -2.76
N SER A 295 -4.47 -17.09 -3.80
CA SER A 295 -3.13 -16.82 -4.28
C SER A 295 -2.74 -15.36 -4.04
N SER A 296 -1.75 -15.16 -3.18
CA SER A 296 -1.08 -13.88 -2.89
C SER A 296 -0.20 -13.35 -4.03
N GLN A 297 -0.33 -13.88 -5.24
CA GLN A 297 0.46 -13.51 -6.42
C GLN A 297 -0.40 -12.72 -7.39
N ALA A 298 -0.54 -11.41 -7.17
CA ALA A 298 -1.23 -10.51 -8.08
C ALA A 298 -0.22 -9.79 -8.99
N LEU A 299 -0.47 -9.76 -10.29
CA LEU A 299 0.35 -9.01 -11.23
C LEU A 299 -0.07 -7.53 -11.23
N MET A 300 0.82 -6.64 -10.78
CA MET A 300 0.52 -5.20 -10.72
C MET A 300 1.07 -4.45 -11.94
N PHE A 301 0.17 -3.82 -12.70
CA PHE A 301 0.55 -2.97 -13.84
C PHE A 301 0.68 -1.50 -13.42
N ARG A 302 1.85 -0.91 -13.64
CA ARG A 302 2.04 0.54 -13.56
C ARG A 302 1.81 1.18 -14.92
N ILE A 303 0.58 1.64 -15.16
CA ILE A 303 0.23 2.34 -16.39
C ILE A 303 0.49 3.84 -16.21
N LYS A 304 1.20 4.44 -17.16
CA LYS A 304 1.38 5.88 -17.26
C LYS A 304 0.97 6.33 -18.66
N PRO A 305 0.30 7.48 -18.81
CA PRO A 305 0.05 8.03 -20.12
C PRO A 305 1.36 8.35 -20.85
N ASP A 306 1.35 8.23 -22.18
CA ASP A 306 2.51 8.56 -23.01
C ASP A 306 2.87 10.06 -22.93
N GLN A 307 1.88 10.91 -22.71
CA GLN A 307 2.02 12.36 -22.59
C GLN A 307 1.78 12.80 -21.14
N PRO A 308 2.59 13.75 -20.62
CA PRO A 308 2.43 14.20 -19.23
C PRO A 308 1.20 15.07 -19.00
N VAL A 309 0.65 15.68 -20.06
CA VAL A 309 -0.40 16.71 -20.00
C VAL A 309 -1.47 16.39 -21.04
N GLY A 310 -2.74 16.55 -20.68
CA GLY A 310 -3.88 16.32 -21.56
C GLY A 310 -4.27 17.56 -22.36
N LYS A 311 -5.37 17.47 -23.12
CA LYS A 311 -5.82 18.55 -24.01
C LYS A 311 -6.21 19.84 -23.29
N ASN A 312 -6.56 19.78 -22.01
CA ASN A 312 -6.92 20.96 -21.23
C ASN A 312 -5.74 21.55 -20.46
N GLY A 313 -4.51 21.07 -20.69
CA GLY A 313 -3.30 21.60 -20.07
C GLY A 313 -3.08 21.12 -18.64
N LEU A 314 -3.78 20.07 -18.18
CA LEU A 314 -3.65 19.51 -16.84
C LEU A 314 -2.90 18.17 -16.85
N PRO A 315 -2.31 17.75 -15.71
CA PRO A 315 -1.62 16.48 -15.63
C PRO A 315 -2.52 15.32 -16.07
N LEU A 316 -2.04 14.57 -17.06
CA LEU A 316 -2.77 13.42 -17.57
C LEU A 316 -2.55 12.21 -16.65
N LYS A 317 -3.64 11.52 -16.31
CA LYS A 317 -3.66 10.34 -15.44
C LYS A 317 -4.19 9.14 -16.21
N ALA A 318 -3.84 7.93 -15.79
CA ALA A 318 -4.34 6.69 -16.37
C ALA A 318 -4.89 5.77 -15.28
N CYS A 319 -6.03 5.14 -15.55
CA CYS A 319 -6.61 4.06 -14.76
C CYS A 319 -6.71 2.81 -15.64
N ILE A 320 -6.20 1.69 -15.15
CA ILE A 320 -6.42 0.36 -15.74
C ILE A 320 -7.68 -0.25 -15.14
N VAL A 321 -8.61 -0.66 -16.00
CA VAL A 321 -9.77 -1.45 -15.58
C VAL A 321 -9.33 -2.92 -15.58
N GLN A 322 -9.12 -3.48 -14.40
CA GLN A 322 -8.58 -4.83 -14.19
C GLN A 322 -9.61 -5.93 -14.45
N THR A 323 -10.25 -5.88 -15.62
CA THR A 323 -11.09 -6.96 -16.13
C THR A 323 -10.79 -7.13 -17.60
N PRO A 324 -10.26 -8.29 -18.03
CA PRO A 324 -9.91 -8.52 -19.43
C PRO A 324 -11.12 -8.41 -20.34
N VAL A 325 -10.94 -7.80 -21.51
CA VAL A 325 -11.93 -7.71 -22.57
C VAL A 325 -11.34 -8.14 -23.91
N ALA A 326 -12.19 -8.53 -24.86
CA ALA A 326 -11.73 -8.83 -26.22
C ALA A 326 -11.13 -7.59 -26.90
N PRO A 327 -10.12 -7.74 -27.78
CA PRO A 327 -9.47 -6.64 -28.52
C PRO A 327 -10.44 -5.93 -29.49
N THR A 328 -11.54 -6.59 -29.83
CA THR A 328 -12.61 -6.04 -30.67
C THR A 328 -13.61 -5.17 -29.90
N THR A 329 -13.53 -5.12 -28.57
CA THR A 329 -14.42 -4.34 -27.70
C THR A 329 -14.43 -2.88 -28.10
N LYS A 330 -15.62 -2.35 -28.41
CA LYS A 330 -15.81 -0.95 -28.82
C LYS A 330 -16.47 -0.07 -27.76
N ARG A 331 -17.28 -0.66 -26.88
CA ARG A 331 -18.01 0.04 -25.83
C ARG A 331 -17.80 -0.66 -24.50
N LEU A 332 -17.66 0.14 -23.45
CA LEU A 332 -17.43 -0.30 -22.08
C LEU A 332 -18.54 0.29 -21.22
N ALA A 333 -19.25 -0.59 -20.50
CA ALA A 333 -20.19 -0.22 -19.46
C ALA A 333 -19.44 -0.22 -18.13
N LEU A 334 -18.98 0.96 -17.72
CA LEU A 334 -18.17 1.16 -16.53
C LEU A 334 -18.99 1.76 -15.39
N GLU A 335 -18.43 1.69 -14.21
CA GLU A 335 -18.81 2.45 -13.04
C GLU A 335 -17.56 3.15 -12.51
N LEU A 336 -17.62 4.48 -12.36
CA LEU A 336 -16.70 5.21 -11.52
C LEU A 336 -17.03 4.82 -10.08
N PHE A 337 -16.29 3.87 -9.55
CA PHE A 337 -16.64 3.21 -8.29
C PHE A 337 -16.19 4.02 -7.09
N SER A 338 -14.97 4.55 -7.15
CA SER A 338 -14.39 5.41 -6.12
C SER A 338 -13.34 6.35 -6.72
N PHE A 339 -12.87 7.29 -5.91
CA PHE A 339 -11.63 8.01 -6.16
C PHE A 339 -10.76 7.96 -4.90
N SER A 340 -9.44 8.03 -5.07
CA SER A 340 -8.53 8.37 -3.97
C SER A 340 -8.15 9.84 -4.03
N GLN A 341 -7.98 10.44 -2.87
CA GLN A 341 -7.49 11.80 -2.71
C GLN A 341 -6.19 11.79 -1.91
N SER A 342 -5.14 12.41 -2.44
CA SER A 342 -3.87 12.56 -1.74
C SER A 342 -3.95 13.69 -0.72
N GLU A 343 -3.62 13.38 0.54
CA GLU A 343 -3.46 14.38 1.60
C GLU A 343 -2.14 15.17 1.45
N PRO A 344 -1.96 16.34 2.07
CA PRO A 344 -0.65 17.00 2.07
C PRO A 344 0.42 16.14 2.77
N PRO A 345 1.70 16.27 2.38
CA PRO A 345 2.79 15.59 3.09
C PRO A 345 2.85 16.00 4.56
N ALA A 346 3.21 15.07 5.43
CA ALA A 346 3.36 15.29 6.85
C ALA A 346 4.80 15.04 7.30
N GLU A 347 5.25 15.82 8.28
CA GLU A 347 6.49 15.56 9.01
C GLU A 347 6.13 15.27 10.47
N LEU A 348 6.43 14.07 10.92
CA LEU A 348 6.18 13.61 12.27
C LEU A 348 7.37 13.99 13.11
N THR A 349 7.16 14.61 14.27
CA THR A 349 8.23 14.95 15.22
C THR A 349 7.95 14.21 16.52
N LEU A 350 8.94 13.46 17.02
CA LEU A 350 8.87 12.87 18.36
C LEU A 350 9.12 13.97 19.38
N GLU A 351 8.27 14.00 20.41
CA GLU A 351 8.42 14.87 21.58
C GLU A 351 9.25 14.21 22.69
#